data_AF-A0A2R5GW42-F1
#
_entry.id   AF-A0A2R5GW42-F1
#
_cell.length_a   1.000
_cell.length_b   1.000
_cell.length_c   1.000
_cell.angle_alpha   90.00
_cell.angle_beta   90.00
_cell.angle_gamma   90.00
#
_symmetry.space_group_name_H-M   'P 1'
#
loop_
_entity.id
_entity.type
_entity.pdbx_description
1 polymer ?
#
loop_
_entity_poly.entity_id
_entity_poly.type
_entity_poly.pdbx_seq_one_letter_code
_entity_poly.pdbx_strand_id
1 'polypeptide(L)'
;MDFLLYFLVIVQYVAKLDDDALWRAIRNLVPEEDRPPKAKYSFRHATPEEADAICGFEHNAVAPLGLKAESEVTVIVAREVAELEPGVIYLGGGEVDLKLQVNAQQFAKATGAFVVKCSVPRVEALAPAPASASAPASAAAAAAAAAPASATGGDAPPASTSAPAPAASLNADLESAFGLVDLRVGLIIGAERHPESDKLLIEKIDVGDEGENAEPRQILSGIGKYYEPADIVGRRVVVVCNLKPQKLAGIPSAGMVMCAKSTATDALLLVEAPPDAQPGARIGLLGSSGTPGEPASAAQMKKKKILEKVLPDLAVDGSFRASLAGVPWVVVGDGDGAVCTADGIPLPALVA
;
A
#
# COMPACT_ATOMS: atom_id res chain seq x y z
N MET A 1 9.73 6.76 -31.18
CA MET A 1 9.37 5.36 -30.85
C MET A 1 8.21 5.47 -29.88
N ASP A 2 7.01 5.07 -30.29
CA ASP A 2 5.87 5.02 -29.38
C ASP A 2 6.06 3.80 -28.47
N PHE A 3 6.43 4.05 -27.21
CA PHE A 3 6.51 3.00 -26.21
C PHE A 3 5.08 2.64 -25.78
N LEU A 4 4.64 1.43 -26.11
CA LEU A 4 3.41 0.84 -25.59
C LEU A 4 3.75 0.15 -24.27
N LEU A 5 3.26 0.71 -23.17
CA LEU A 5 3.46 0.17 -21.83
C LEU A 5 2.25 -0.66 -21.42
N TYR A 6 2.45 -1.94 -21.17
CA TYR A 6 1.42 -2.87 -20.74
C TYR A 6 1.53 -3.18 -19.26
N PHE A 7 0.39 -3.28 -18.59
CA PHE A 7 0.29 -3.61 -17.18
C PHE A 7 -0.53 -4.89 -17.00
N LEU A 8 -0.13 -5.70 -16.04
CA LEU A 8 -0.87 -6.89 -15.63
C LEU A 8 -1.60 -6.55 -14.35
N VAL A 9 -2.92 -6.41 -14.41
CA VAL A 9 -3.74 -6.01 -13.25
C VAL A 9 -4.54 -7.20 -12.73
N ILE A 10 -4.35 -7.55 -11.46
CA ILE A 10 -5.07 -8.63 -10.77
C ILE A 10 -6.21 -8.01 -9.96
N VAL A 11 -7.45 -8.21 -10.41
CA VAL A 11 -8.68 -7.76 -9.73
C VAL A 11 -9.54 -8.95 -9.33
N GLN A 12 -10.42 -8.76 -8.34
CA GLN A 12 -11.44 -9.77 -8.04
C GLN A 12 -12.44 -9.87 -9.19
N TYR A 13 -12.93 -11.08 -9.48
CA TYR A 13 -13.94 -11.31 -10.52
C TYR A 13 -15.25 -10.55 -10.29
N VAL A 14 -15.60 -10.33 -9.01
CA VAL A 14 -16.79 -9.58 -8.59
C VAL A 14 -16.58 -8.07 -8.55
N ALA A 15 -15.37 -7.59 -8.80
CA ALA A 15 -15.05 -6.17 -8.81
C ALA A 15 -14.99 -5.64 -10.24
N LYS A 16 -15.33 -4.36 -10.38
CA LYS A 16 -15.08 -3.59 -11.61
C LYS A 16 -13.79 -2.80 -11.42
N LEU A 17 -12.98 -2.73 -12.48
CA LEU A 17 -11.82 -1.84 -12.50
C LEU A 17 -12.27 -0.38 -12.47
N ASP A 18 -11.65 0.41 -11.60
CA ASP A 18 -11.77 1.87 -11.57
C ASP A 18 -10.61 2.47 -12.38
N ASP A 19 -10.91 2.85 -13.62
CA ASP A 19 -9.94 3.37 -14.58
C ASP A 19 -9.27 4.67 -14.08
N ASP A 20 -10.00 5.54 -13.39
CA ASP A 20 -9.45 6.80 -12.88
C ASP A 20 -8.53 6.55 -11.68
N ALA A 21 -8.90 5.62 -10.78
CA ALA A 21 -8.05 5.22 -9.67
C ALA A 21 -6.79 4.49 -10.15
N LEU A 22 -6.93 3.57 -11.13
CA LEU A 22 -5.80 2.88 -11.75
C LEU A 22 -4.87 3.86 -12.48
N TRP A 23 -5.44 4.81 -13.23
CA TRP A 23 -4.67 5.85 -13.91
C TRP A 23 -3.83 6.67 -12.93
N ARG A 24 -4.44 7.15 -11.83
CA ARG A 24 -3.72 7.90 -10.78
C ARG A 24 -2.60 7.05 -10.17
N ALA A 25 -2.89 5.78 -9.88
CA ALA A 25 -1.91 4.86 -9.32
C ALA A 25 -0.72 4.68 -10.28
N ILE A 26 -0.96 4.34 -11.54
CA ILE A 26 0.10 4.17 -12.55
C ILE A 26 0.91 5.47 -12.74
N ARG A 27 0.25 6.62 -12.76
CA ARG A 27 0.94 7.92 -12.88
C ARG A 27 1.92 8.16 -11.72
N ASN A 28 1.59 7.68 -10.52
CA ASN A 28 2.47 7.78 -9.34
C ASN A 28 3.63 6.78 -9.39
N LEU A 29 3.50 5.69 -10.16
CA LEU A 29 4.54 4.68 -10.35
C LEU A 29 5.58 5.06 -11.41
N VAL A 30 5.20 5.88 -12.40
CA VAL A 30 6.08 6.29 -13.51
C VAL A 30 6.79 7.62 -13.19
N PRO A 31 8.12 7.72 -13.37
CA PRO A 31 8.88 8.97 -13.23
C PRO A 31 8.32 10.10 -14.11
N GLU A 32 8.37 11.34 -13.63
CA GLU A 32 7.75 12.50 -14.28
C GLU A 32 8.19 12.73 -15.72
N GLU A 33 9.47 12.49 -16.00
CA GLU A 33 10.08 12.60 -17.32
C GLU A 33 9.53 11.61 -18.35
N ASP A 34 9.00 10.47 -17.87
CA ASP A 34 8.46 9.39 -18.69
C ASP A 34 6.93 9.30 -18.63
N ARG A 35 6.23 10.19 -17.91
CA ARG A 35 4.77 10.16 -17.76
C ARG A 35 4.07 10.51 -19.08
N PRO A 36 3.33 9.58 -19.71
CA PRO A 36 2.53 9.94 -20.86
C PRO A 36 1.35 10.86 -20.46
N PRO A 37 0.82 11.69 -21.39
CA PRO A 37 -0.40 12.46 -21.16
C PRO A 37 -1.60 11.55 -20.90
N LYS A 38 -2.62 12.00 -20.13
CA LYS A 38 -3.83 11.20 -19.81
C LYS A 38 -4.48 10.58 -21.07
N ALA A 39 -4.50 11.32 -22.18
CA ALA A 39 -5.07 10.87 -23.45
C ALA A 39 -4.35 9.66 -24.10
N LYS A 40 -3.13 9.33 -23.67
CA LYS A 40 -2.37 8.18 -24.17
C LYS A 40 -2.58 6.90 -23.35
N TYR A 41 -3.29 6.97 -22.22
CA TYR A 41 -3.64 5.77 -21.46
C TYR A 41 -4.87 5.09 -22.07
N SER A 42 -4.77 3.79 -22.31
CA SER A 42 -5.87 2.94 -22.75
C SER A 42 -5.99 1.75 -21.80
N PHE A 43 -7.08 1.68 -21.04
CA PHE A 43 -7.38 0.56 -20.12
C PHE A 43 -8.14 -0.57 -20.82
N ARG A 44 -7.90 -0.73 -22.13
CA ARG A 44 -8.42 -1.87 -22.89
C ARG A 44 -7.50 -3.06 -22.70
N HIS A 45 -8.06 -4.27 -22.76
CA HIS A 45 -7.24 -5.48 -22.77
C HIS A 45 -6.37 -5.51 -24.03
N ALA A 46 -5.15 -6.04 -23.88
CA ALA A 46 -4.30 -6.39 -25.00
C ALA A 46 -5.02 -7.39 -25.92
N THR A 47 -4.74 -7.32 -27.22
CA THR A 47 -5.20 -8.35 -28.15
C THR A 47 -4.52 -9.70 -27.83
N PRO A 48 -5.09 -10.85 -28.23
CA PRO A 48 -4.48 -12.16 -27.97
C PRO A 48 -3.04 -12.28 -28.51
N GLU A 49 -2.78 -11.69 -29.67
CA GLU A 49 -1.48 -11.66 -30.34
C GLU A 49 -0.46 -10.83 -29.54
N GLU A 50 -0.88 -9.67 -29.03
CA GLU A 50 -0.04 -8.84 -28.16
C GLU A 50 0.22 -9.52 -26.81
N ALA A 51 -0.81 -10.16 -26.23
CA ALA A 51 -0.67 -10.91 -24.99
C ALA A 51 0.35 -12.05 -25.16
N ASP A 52 0.28 -12.86 -26.22
CA ASP A 52 1.28 -13.91 -26.47
C ASP A 52 2.69 -13.36 -26.70
N ALA A 53 2.80 -12.25 -27.45
CA ALA A 53 4.08 -11.59 -27.66
C ALA A 53 4.71 -11.12 -26.34
N ILE A 54 3.90 -10.54 -25.45
CA ILE A 54 4.32 -9.91 -24.20
C ILE A 54 4.52 -10.93 -23.07
N CYS A 55 3.54 -11.80 -22.81
CA CYS A 55 3.58 -12.72 -21.68
C CYS A 55 3.81 -14.18 -22.07
N GLY A 56 3.68 -14.53 -23.36
CA GLY A 56 3.73 -15.92 -23.83
C GLY A 56 2.41 -16.68 -23.65
N PHE A 57 1.31 -15.96 -23.38
CA PHE A 57 -0.01 -16.55 -23.17
C PHE A 57 -1.10 -15.73 -23.88
N GLU A 58 -1.92 -16.40 -24.71
CA GLU A 58 -2.95 -15.75 -25.53
C GLU A 58 -4.21 -15.32 -24.74
N HIS A 59 -4.63 -16.11 -23.74
CA HIS A 59 -5.95 -15.97 -23.11
C HIS A 59 -5.94 -16.29 -21.61
N ASN A 60 -6.28 -15.33 -20.73
CA ASN A 60 -6.62 -15.51 -19.30
C ASN A 60 -5.68 -16.43 -18.46
N ALA A 61 -4.59 -16.91 -19.04
CA ALA A 61 -3.49 -17.67 -18.48
C ALA A 61 -2.42 -16.68 -18.10
N VAL A 62 -2.86 -15.62 -17.43
CA VAL A 62 -2.00 -14.63 -16.84
C VAL A 62 -1.43 -15.29 -15.59
N ALA A 63 -0.46 -16.17 -15.82
CA ALA A 63 0.50 -16.53 -14.81
C ALA A 63 1.48 -15.34 -14.78
N PRO A 64 1.39 -14.43 -13.80
CA PRO A 64 2.48 -13.48 -13.56
C PRO A 64 3.82 -14.17 -13.21
N LEU A 65 3.81 -15.51 -13.14
CA LEU A 65 4.94 -16.39 -12.93
C LEU A 65 5.33 -17.01 -14.27
N GLY A 66 6.60 -16.87 -14.65
CA GLY A 66 7.13 -17.44 -15.89
C GLY A 66 6.93 -16.58 -17.15
N LEU A 67 6.68 -15.27 -16.99
CA LEU A 67 6.75 -14.31 -18.09
C LEU A 67 8.11 -14.44 -18.80
N LYS A 68 8.15 -14.24 -20.13
CA LYS A 68 9.43 -14.26 -20.87
C LYS A 68 10.40 -13.28 -20.21
N ALA A 69 11.65 -13.67 -20.03
CA ALA A 69 12.63 -12.89 -19.25
C ALA A 69 12.90 -11.47 -19.80
N GLU A 70 12.50 -11.21 -21.04
CA GLU A 70 12.64 -9.92 -21.73
C GLU A 70 11.39 -9.01 -21.56
N SER A 71 10.35 -9.49 -20.87
CA SER A 71 9.08 -8.78 -20.70
C SER A 71 9.09 -7.97 -19.40
N GLU A 72 9.29 -6.67 -19.49
CA GLU A 72 9.19 -5.72 -18.36
C GLU A 72 7.74 -5.39 -18.00
N VAL A 73 6.87 -6.40 -17.88
CA VAL A 73 5.46 -6.18 -17.57
C VAL A 73 5.32 -5.90 -16.08
N THR A 74 4.86 -4.68 -15.77
CA THR A 74 4.58 -4.30 -14.39
C THR A 74 3.31 -4.99 -13.89
N VAL A 75 3.43 -5.69 -12.76
CA VAL A 75 2.30 -6.37 -12.09
C VAL A 75 1.67 -5.44 -11.06
N ILE A 76 0.36 -5.31 -11.12
CA ILE A 76 -0.48 -4.54 -10.20
C ILE A 76 -1.51 -5.49 -9.61
N VAL A 77 -1.64 -5.51 -8.29
CA VAL A 77 -2.65 -6.28 -7.55
C VAL A 77 -3.63 -5.30 -6.92
N ALA A 78 -4.92 -5.50 -7.13
CA ALA A 78 -5.94 -4.69 -6.48
C ALA A 78 -5.88 -4.89 -4.95
N ARG A 79 -6.07 -3.81 -4.20
CA ARG A 79 -6.06 -3.81 -2.73
C ARG A 79 -6.98 -4.90 -2.16
N GLU A 80 -8.19 -4.99 -2.69
CA GLU A 80 -9.21 -5.96 -2.27
C GLU A 80 -8.76 -7.42 -2.47
N VAL A 81 -7.81 -7.67 -3.37
CA VAL A 81 -7.21 -9.00 -3.59
C VAL A 81 -6.11 -9.26 -2.55
N ALA A 82 -5.31 -8.26 -2.21
CA ALA A 82 -4.23 -8.38 -1.22
C ALA A 82 -4.75 -8.50 0.23
N GLU A 83 -5.94 -7.98 0.50
CA GLU A 83 -6.62 -7.99 1.81
C GLU A 83 -7.63 -9.14 1.99
N LEU A 84 -7.66 -10.13 1.07
CA LEU A 84 -8.57 -11.27 1.18
C LEU A 84 -8.40 -12.02 2.50
N GLU A 85 -9.51 -12.51 3.04
CA GLU A 85 -9.55 -13.45 4.17
C GLU A 85 -10.41 -14.67 3.82
N PRO A 86 -9.82 -15.85 3.60
CA PRO A 86 -8.38 -16.14 3.62
C PRO A 86 -7.64 -15.50 2.44
N GLY A 87 -6.40 -15.04 2.66
CA GLY A 87 -5.57 -14.27 1.71
C GLY A 87 -5.01 -15.07 0.54
N VAL A 88 -5.83 -15.94 -0.05
CA VAL A 88 -5.47 -16.90 -1.08
C VAL A 88 -6.09 -16.49 -2.40
N ILE A 89 -5.28 -16.54 -3.47
CA ILE A 89 -5.72 -16.36 -4.85
C ILE A 89 -5.36 -17.57 -5.68
N TYR A 90 -6.15 -17.81 -6.72
CA TYR A 90 -5.91 -18.86 -7.71
C TYR A 90 -5.48 -18.21 -9.02
N LEU A 91 -4.27 -18.54 -9.47
CA LEU A 91 -3.69 -18.08 -10.73
C LEU A 91 -3.62 -19.22 -11.73
N GLY A 92 -3.55 -18.91 -13.03
CA GLY A 92 -3.22 -19.91 -14.03
C GLY A 92 -1.77 -20.40 -13.85
N GLY A 93 -1.53 -21.70 -14.07
CA GLY A 93 -0.20 -22.31 -13.95
C GLY A 93 0.54 -22.49 -15.29
N GLY A 94 0.05 -21.88 -16.37
CA GLY A 94 0.61 -22.05 -17.72
C GLY A 94 0.10 -23.26 -18.50
N GLU A 95 -0.87 -23.99 -17.94
CA GLU A 95 -1.62 -25.07 -18.60
C GLU A 95 -3.12 -24.87 -18.28
N VAL A 96 -4.03 -25.30 -19.17
CA VAL A 96 -5.48 -25.07 -19.09
C VAL A 96 -6.09 -25.52 -17.76
N ASP A 97 -5.67 -26.67 -17.26
CA ASP A 97 -6.19 -27.35 -16.07
C ASP A 97 -5.31 -27.14 -14.83
N LEU A 98 -4.15 -26.49 -14.96
CA LEU A 98 -3.29 -26.19 -13.83
C LEU A 98 -3.62 -24.83 -13.21
N LYS A 99 -4.03 -24.85 -11.94
CA LYS A 99 -4.17 -23.64 -11.10
C LYS A 99 -3.12 -23.63 -10.00
N LEU A 100 -2.51 -22.47 -9.80
CA LEU A 100 -1.60 -22.19 -8.69
C LEU A 100 -2.37 -21.50 -7.58
N GLN A 101 -2.40 -22.13 -6.41
CA GLN A 101 -2.90 -21.50 -5.20
C GLN A 101 -1.73 -20.77 -4.53
N VAL A 102 -1.83 -19.45 -4.42
CA VAL A 102 -0.79 -18.63 -3.77
C VAL A 102 -1.42 -17.69 -2.76
N ASN A 103 -0.66 -17.33 -1.74
CA ASN A 103 -1.06 -16.25 -0.84
C ASN A 103 -0.82 -14.91 -1.55
N ALA A 104 -1.82 -14.04 -1.59
CA ALA A 104 -1.78 -12.79 -2.34
C ALA A 104 -0.65 -11.86 -1.88
N GLN A 105 -0.40 -11.78 -0.56
CA GLN A 105 0.66 -10.94 0.01
C GLN A 105 2.05 -11.50 -0.28
N GLN A 106 2.23 -12.81 -0.12
CA GLN A 106 3.49 -13.47 -0.48
C GLN A 106 3.78 -13.34 -1.97
N PHE A 107 2.75 -13.48 -2.80
CA PHE A 107 2.84 -13.30 -4.24
C PHE A 107 3.27 -11.87 -4.60
N ALA A 108 2.60 -10.85 -4.05
CA ALA A 108 2.96 -9.46 -4.31
C ALA A 108 4.40 -9.15 -3.87
N LYS A 109 4.81 -9.65 -2.70
CA LYS A 109 6.19 -9.51 -2.20
C LYS A 109 7.21 -10.21 -3.09
N ALA A 110 6.93 -11.43 -3.55
CA ALA A 110 7.86 -12.23 -4.35
C ALA A 110 8.03 -11.69 -5.77
N THR A 111 6.96 -11.10 -6.34
CA THR A 111 6.97 -10.55 -7.70
C THR A 111 7.33 -9.06 -7.75
N GLY A 112 7.41 -8.39 -6.59
CA GLY A 112 7.54 -6.93 -6.54
C GLY A 112 6.30 -6.21 -7.08
N ALA A 113 5.14 -6.87 -7.10
CA ALA A 113 3.91 -6.29 -7.61
C ALA A 113 3.47 -5.09 -6.78
N PHE A 114 2.95 -4.08 -7.47
CA PHE A 114 2.34 -2.91 -6.85
C PHE A 114 0.95 -3.27 -6.34
N VAL A 115 0.60 -2.85 -5.13
CA VAL A 115 -0.76 -3.08 -4.61
C VAL A 115 -1.47 -1.76 -4.53
N VAL A 116 -2.53 -1.60 -5.32
CA VAL A 116 -3.19 -0.31 -5.49
C VAL A 116 -4.69 -0.45 -5.35
N LYS A 117 -5.35 0.59 -4.83
CA LYS A 117 -6.81 0.67 -4.84
C LYS A 117 -7.28 1.04 -6.24
N CYS A 118 -7.64 0.03 -7.03
CA CYS A 118 -8.08 0.20 -8.41
C CYS A 118 -9.35 -0.58 -8.74
N SER A 119 -10.06 -1.10 -7.73
CA SER A 119 -11.27 -1.86 -7.95
C SER A 119 -12.42 -1.35 -7.08
N VAL A 120 -13.63 -1.44 -7.61
CA VAL A 120 -14.88 -1.13 -6.90
C VAL A 120 -15.79 -2.35 -6.93
N PRO A 121 -16.53 -2.66 -5.85
CA PRO A 121 -17.51 -3.73 -5.87
C PRO A 121 -18.51 -3.51 -6.99
N ARG A 122 -18.79 -4.54 -7.81
CA ARG A 122 -19.90 -4.48 -8.74
C ARG A 122 -21.17 -4.44 -7.91
N VAL A 123 -21.87 -3.29 -7.89
CA VAL A 123 -23.12 -3.15 -7.14
C VAL A 123 -24.18 -4.01 -7.82
N GLU A 124 -24.28 -5.25 -7.37
CA GLU A 124 -25.48 -6.09 -7.50
C GLU A 124 -25.95 -6.40 -6.08
N ALA A 125 -27.24 -6.13 -5.84
CA ALA A 125 -27.86 -6.15 -4.54
C ALA A 125 -27.62 -7.47 -3.78
N LEU A 126 -27.37 -7.30 -2.49
CA LEU A 126 -27.25 -8.33 -1.46
C LEU A 126 -28.21 -9.52 -1.66
N ALA A 127 -27.65 -10.70 -1.88
CA ALA A 127 -28.28 -11.97 -1.50
C ALA A 127 -27.18 -12.91 -0.99
N PRO A 128 -27.34 -13.53 0.20
CA PRO A 128 -26.33 -14.43 0.74
C PRO A 128 -26.23 -15.68 -0.14
N ALA A 129 -25.02 -15.98 -0.63
CA ALA A 129 -24.77 -17.16 -1.46
C ALA A 129 -24.98 -18.45 -0.64
N PRO A 130 -25.82 -19.40 -1.09
CA PRO A 130 -25.92 -20.71 -0.47
C PRO A 130 -24.66 -21.54 -0.75
N ALA A 131 -24.28 -22.32 0.25
CA ALA A 131 -23.17 -23.24 0.20
C ALA A 131 -23.27 -24.25 -0.96
N SER A 132 -22.13 -24.50 -1.60
CA SER A 132 -21.80 -25.67 -2.42
C SER A 132 -22.83 -26.10 -3.49
N ALA A 133 -22.59 -25.70 -4.74
CA ALA A 133 -22.99 -26.49 -5.89
C ALA A 133 -22.15 -26.12 -7.13
N SER A 134 -21.55 -27.15 -7.71
CA SER A 134 -20.85 -27.21 -9.00
C SER A 134 -21.62 -26.55 -10.15
N ALA A 135 -20.90 -25.89 -11.06
CA ALA A 135 -21.38 -25.50 -12.38
C ALA A 135 -20.28 -25.77 -13.44
N PRO A 136 -20.59 -25.90 -14.74
CA PRO A 136 -20.70 -27.19 -15.41
C PRO A 136 -19.67 -27.42 -16.52
N ALA A 137 -19.62 -28.67 -16.98
CA ALA A 137 -18.77 -29.18 -18.05
C ALA A 137 -19.20 -28.75 -19.47
N SER A 138 -18.21 -28.67 -20.36
CA SER A 138 -18.31 -28.88 -21.81
C SER A 138 -16.94 -29.42 -22.27
N ALA A 139 -16.67 -30.74 -22.27
CA ALA A 139 -17.09 -31.79 -23.23
C ALA A 139 -16.06 -32.01 -24.37
N ALA A 140 -15.26 -33.08 -24.24
CA ALA A 140 -14.83 -34.07 -25.25
C ALA A 140 -13.59 -34.85 -24.71
N ALA A 141 -13.74 -36.04 -24.11
CA ALA A 141 -13.64 -37.39 -24.72
C ALA A 141 -12.17 -37.79 -25.07
N ALA A 142 -11.59 -38.94 -24.70
CA ALA A 142 -12.07 -40.16 -24.06
C ALA A 142 -10.88 -41.08 -23.63
N ALA A 143 -11.14 -41.95 -22.62
CA ALA A 143 -10.67 -43.35 -22.44
C ALA A 143 -9.14 -43.63 -22.25
N ALA A 144 -8.66 -44.53 -21.39
CA ALA A 144 -9.25 -45.49 -20.45
C ALA A 144 -8.17 -46.07 -19.49
N ALA A 145 -8.65 -46.51 -18.31
CA ALA A 145 -8.25 -47.69 -17.52
C ALA A 145 -6.79 -47.88 -17.06
N ALA A 146 -6.56 -47.85 -15.74
CA ALA A 146 -6.51 -49.05 -14.88
C ALA A 146 -5.81 -48.75 -13.53
N ALA A 147 -6.50 -49.06 -12.44
CA ALA A 147 -5.92 -49.36 -11.13
C ALA A 147 -6.15 -50.89 -10.90
N PRO A 148 -5.44 -51.60 -9.98
CA PRO A 148 -5.44 -51.24 -8.56
C PRO A 148 -4.22 -51.63 -7.68
N ALA A 149 -4.25 -51.05 -6.47
CA ALA A 149 -3.98 -51.63 -5.14
C ALA A 149 -2.56 -51.79 -4.53
N SER A 150 -2.39 -51.05 -3.40
CA SER A 150 -1.81 -51.43 -2.08
C SER A 150 -0.30 -51.77 -2.00
N ALA A 151 0.46 -51.53 -0.93
CA ALA A 151 0.14 -51.35 0.48
C ALA A 151 1.32 -50.68 1.25
N THR A 152 0.96 -50.03 2.36
CA THR A 152 1.64 -49.94 3.67
C THR A 152 3.11 -49.48 3.81
N GLY A 153 3.26 -48.34 4.49
CA GLY A 153 3.95 -48.30 5.80
C GLY A 153 5.34 -47.68 5.85
N GLY A 154 5.52 -46.69 6.73
CA GLY A 154 6.81 -46.44 7.38
C GLY A 154 7.29 -45.00 7.44
N ASP A 155 7.06 -44.38 8.60
CA ASP A 155 7.96 -43.47 9.31
C ASP A 155 8.34 -42.10 8.71
N ALA A 156 7.73 -41.06 9.30
CA ALA A 156 8.32 -39.73 9.43
C ALA A 156 9.39 -39.75 10.53
N PRO A 157 10.52 -39.04 10.35
CA PRO A 157 10.86 -37.97 11.29
C PRO A 157 11.54 -36.76 10.58
N PRO A 158 11.82 -35.65 11.28
CA PRO A 158 10.99 -34.45 11.28
C PRO A 158 11.58 -33.31 10.45
N ALA A 159 10.71 -32.35 10.14
CA ALA A 159 11.07 -31.05 9.58
C ALA A 159 12.15 -30.34 10.45
N SER A 160 13.28 -30.06 9.82
CA SER A 160 14.27 -29.11 10.31
C SER A 160 13.87 -27.72 9.82
N THR A 161 13.30 -26.95 10.74
CA THR A 161 12.94 -25.55 10.62
C THR A 161 14.22 -24.72 10.49
N SER A 162 14.60 -24.32 9.28
CA SER A 162 15.55 -23.21 9.11
C SER A 162 14.78 -21.90 9.21
N ALA A 163 14.83 -21.32 10.40
CA ALA A 163 14.19 -20.08 10.81
C ALA A 163 14.42 -18.91 9.83
N PRO A 164 13.42 -18.05 9.59
CA PRO A 164 13.64 -16.75 8.97
C PRO A 164 14.37 -15.81 9.94
N ALA A 165 15.21 -14.95 9.37
CA ALA A 165 15.99 -13.89 10.03
C ALA A 165 15.13 -13.03 10.99
N PRO A 166 15.71 -12.45 12.05
CA PRO A 166 14.99 -12.01 13.24
C PRO A 166 14.04 -10.85 12.95
N ALA A 167 12.78 -11.02 13.33
CA ALA A 167 11.83 -9.92 13.49
C ALA A 167 12.38 -8.96 14.56
N ALA A 168 12.53 -7.68 14.21
CA ALA A 168 12.83 -6.64 15.19
C ALA A 168 11.71 -6.64 16.24
N SER A 169 12.05 -6.87 17.51
CA SER A 169 11.08 -6.83 18.61
C SER A 169 11.01 -5.42 19.18
N LEU A 170 9.83 -4.80 19.13
CA LEU A 170 9.55 -3.51 19.80
C LEU A 170 10.01 -3.58 21.26
N ASN A 171 10.88 -2.66 21.67
CA ASN A 171 11.32 -2.53 23.06
C ASN A 171 10.69 -1.29 23.70
N ALA A 172 10.63 -1.28 25.04
CA ALA A 172 9.97 -0.22 25.80
C ALA A 172 10.58 1.18 25.59
N ASP A 173 11.89 1.27 25.36
CA ASP A 173 12.57 2.55 25.11
C ASP A 173 12.16 3.14 23.76
N LEU A 174 12.03 2.30 22.73
CA LEU A 174 11.61 2.69 21.38
C LEU A 174 10.12 3.07 21.35
N GLU A 175 9.27 2.28 22.02
CA GLU A 175 7.84 2.60 22.20
C GLU A 175 7.65 3.93 22.94
N SER A 176 8.41 4.15 24.03
CA SER A 176 8.41 5.40 24.77
C SER A 176 8.88 6.57 23.91
N ALA A 177 9.96 6.39 23.14
CA ALA A 177 10.44 7.42 22.21
C ALA A 177 9.39 7.76 21.13
N PHE A 178 8.65 6.78 20.62
CA PHE A 178 7.55 6.99 19.68
C PHE A 178 6.40 7.78 20.30
N GLY A 179 5.98 7.44 21.51
CA GLY A 179 4.91 8.16 22.22
C GLY A 179 5.21 9.64 22.48
N LEU A 180 6.50 10.00 22.57
CA LEU A 180 6.96 11.40 22.70
C LEU A 180 6.85 12.19 21.39
N VAL A 181 6.73 11.54 20.23
CA VAL A 181 6.49 12.21 18.94
C VAL A 181 5.01 12.56 18.87
N ASP A 182 4.70 13.82 18.53
CA ASP A 182 3.30 14.24 18.38
C ASP A 182 2.77 13.91 17.00
N LEU A 183 2.44 12.63 16.79
CA LEU A 183 1.80 12.16 15.56
C LEU A 183 0.29 12.30 15.68
N ARG A 184 -0.32 13.02 14.74
CA ARG A 184 -1.77 13.24 14.69
C ARG A 184 -2.32 13.04 13.29
N VAL A 185 -3.61 12.76 13.22
CA VAL A 185 -4.39 12.82 11.98
C VAL A 185 -4.54 14.29 11.56
N GLY A 186 -4.19 14.59 10.31
CA GLY A 186 -4.35 15.90 9.70
C GLY A 186 -5.24 15.82 8.45
N LEU A 187 -6.26 16.67 8.37
CA LEU A 187 -7.09 16.82 7.17
C LEU A 187 -6.54 17.94 6.30
N ILE A 188 -6.14 17.62 5.07
CA ILE A 188 -5.67 18.62 4.12
C ILE A 188 -6.88 19.38 3.58
N ILE A 189 -7.07 20.62 4.03
CA ILE A 189 -8.20 21.46 3.60
C ILE A 189 -7.88 22.31 2.37
N GLY A 190 -6.59 22.48 2.07
CA GLY A 190 -6.12 23.24 0.92
C GLY A 190 -4.66 22.93 0.63
N ALA A 191 -4.29 22.98 -0.65
CA ALA A 191 -2.92 22.81 -1.09
C ALA A 191 -2.65 23.72 -2.28
N GLU A 192 -1.43 24.24 -2.38
CA GLU A 192 -0.97 25.11 -3.46
C GLU A 192 0.49 24.77 -3.81
N ARG A 193 0.91 25.03 -5.05
CA ARG A 193 2.32 24.90 -5.42
C ARG A 193 3.13 26.05 -4.82
N HIS A 194 4.35 25.75 -4.36
CA HIS A 194 5.24 26.79 -3.88
C HIS A 194 5.65 27.73 -5.02
N PRO A 195 5.59 29.06 -4.84
CA PRO A 195 5.85 30.02 -5.93
C PRO A 195 7.28 29.97 -6.46
N GLU A 196 8.24 29.59 -5.62
CA GLU A 196 9.68 29.54 -5.95
C GLU A 196 10.24 28.10 -6.00
N SER A 197 9.40 27.06 -5.93
CA SER A 197 9.90 25.67 -5.92
C SER A 197 8.92 24.66 -6.48
N ASP A 198 9.32 23.97 -7.55
CA ASP A 198 8.52 22.90 -8.18
C ASP A 198 8.45 21.62 -7.35
N LYS A 199 9.27 21.51 -6.30
CA LYS A 199 9.36 20.32 -5.44
C LYS A 199 8.48 20.41 -4.20
N LEU A 200 8.02 21.61 -3.85
CA LEU A 200 7.32 21.88 -2.60
C LEU A 200 5.85 22.16 -2.86
N LEU A 201 4.99 21.56 -2.04
CA LEU A 201 3.60 21.98 -1.88
C LEU A 201 3.45 22.75 -0.56
N ILE A 202 2.57 23.75 -0.56
CA ILE A 202 2.13 24.48 0.62
C ILE A 202 0.75 23.95 0.96
N GLU A 203 0.63 23.31 2.12
CA GLU A 203 -0.57 22.64 2.58
C GLU A 203 -1.15 23.38 3.77
N LYS A 204 -2.47 23.54 3.78
CA LYS A 204 -3.24 23.94 4.96
C LYS A 204 -3.86 22.69 5.54
N ILE A 205 -3.38 22.27 6.70
CA ILE A 205 -3.76 21.00 7.32
C ILE A 205 -4.40 21.27 8.68
N ASP A 206 -5.66 20.86 8.82
CA ASP A 206 -6.34 20.83 10.11
C ASP A 206 -5.85 19.62 10.91
N VAL A 207 -5.17 19.88 12.03
CA VAL A 207 -4.63 18.85 12.94
C VAL A 207 -5.35 18.86 14.29
N GLY A 208 -6.58 19.40 14.34
CA GLY A 208 -7.39 19.46 15.55
C GLY A 208 -6.74 20.26 16.68
N ASP A 209 -6.06 21.36 16.34
CA ASP A 209 -5.61 22.31 17.36
C ASP A 209 -6.83 22.93 18.06
N GLU A 210 -6.79 23.05 19.39
CA GLU A 210 -7.89 23.59 20.18
C GLU A 210 -7.60 25.03 20.61
N GLY A 211 -8.60 25.91 20.53
CA GLY A 211 -8.53 27.30 20.98
C GLY A 211 -9.45 28.23 20.19
N GLU A 212 -9.77 29.42 20.75
CA GLU A 212 -10.68 30.39 20.11
C GLU A 212 -10.19 30.92 18.75
N ASN A 213 -8.93 30.69 18.37
CA ASN A 213 -8.34 31.03 17.07
C ASN A 213 -7.52 29.88 16.48
N ALA A 214 -7.96 28.63 16.66
CA ALA A 214 -7.29 27.49 16.06
C ALA A 214 -7.44 27.55 14.53
N GLU A 215 -6.35 27.92 13.85
CA GLU A 215 -6.27 27.91 12.39
C GLU A 215 -5.55 26.64 11.89
N PRO A 216 -5.95 26.12 10.73
CA PRO A 216 -5.22 25.06 10.04
C PRO A 216 -3.75 25.41 9.89
N ARG A 217 -2.87 24.45 10.20
CA ARG A 217 -1.42 24.68 10.14
C ARG A 217 -0.96 24.77 8.69
N GLN A 218 -0.06 25.71 8.44
CA GLN A 218 0.68 25.76 7.19
C GLN A 218 1.86 24.79 7.26
N ILE A 219 1.87 23.80 6.38
CA ILE A 219 2.92 22.78 6.29
C ILE A 219 3.47 22.77 4.87
N LEU A 220 4.79 22.74 4.74
CA LEU A 220 5.46 22.63 3.45
C LEU A 220 6.06 21.24 3.31
N SER A 221 5.67 20.54 2.25
CA SER A 221 6.03 19.15 2.02
C SER A 221 6.76 19.00 0.68
N GLY A 222 7.84 18.22 0.68
CA GLY A 222 8.68 17.94 -0.49
C GLY A 222 8.08 16.99 -1.52
N ILE A 223 6.77 17.03 -1.70
CA ILE A 223 6.00 16.03 -2.44
C ILE A 223 5.49 16.52 -3.81
N GLY A 224 5.84 17.74 -4.23
CA GLY A 224 5.31 18.39 -5.44
C GLY A 224 5.65 17.70 -6.77
N LYS A 225 6.62 16.78 -6.77
CA LYS A 225 6.93 15.90 -7.92
C LYS A 225 5.97 14.71 -8.05
N TYR A 226 5.36 14.31 -6.94
CA TYR A 226 4.55 13.10 -6.84
C TYR A 226 3.05 13.41 -6.86
N TYR A 227 2.65 14.56 -6.33
CA TYR A 227 1.24 14.93 -6.21
C TYR A 227 0.98 16.34 -6.76
N GLU A 228 -0.15 16.50 -7.44
CA GLU A 228 -0.71 17.83 -7.67
C GLU A 228 -1.52 18.27 -6.44
N PRO A 229 -1.68 19.59 -6.20
CA PRO A 229 -2.49 20.08 -5.08
C PRO A 229 -3.91 19.49 -5.04
N ALA A 230 -4.55 19.32 -6.20
CA ALA A 230 -5.89 18.76 -6.30
C ALA A 230 -5.97 17.28 -5.88
N ASP A 231 -4.86 16.55 -5.91
CA ASP A 231 -4.83 15.12 -5.58
C ASP A 231 -4.80 14.88 -4.06
N ILE A 232 -4.40 15.88 -3.27
CA ILE A 232 -4.17 15.72 -1.82
C ILE A 232 -5.21 16.43 -0.95
N VAL A 233 -5.93 17.40 -1.49
CA VAL A 233 -7.03 18.06 -0.77
C VAL A 233 -8.12 17.05 -0.41
N GLY A 234 -8.55 17.07 0.85
CA GLY A 234 -9.53 16.13 1.42
C GLY A 234 -8.94 14.83 1.96
N ARG A 235 -7.64 14.58 1.75
CA ARG A 235 -6.97 13.39 2.32
C ARG A 235 -6.68 13.59 3.80
N ARG A 236 -6.75 12.49 4.55
CA ARG A 236 -6.37 12.41 5.97
C ARG A 236 -4.97 11.82 6.07
N VAL A 237 -4.00 12.65 6.39
CA VAL A 237 -2.59 12.28 6.47
C VAL A 237 -2.11 12.23 7.91
N VAL A 238 -0.99 11.54 8.17
CA VAL A 238 -0.33 11.58 9.48
C VAL A 238 0.68 12.73 9.52
N VAL A 239 0.61 13.56 10.57
CA VAL A 239 1.42 14.78 10.71
C VAL A 239 2.21 14.77 12.02
N VAL A 240 3.49 15.13 11.97
CA VAL A 240 4.30 15.45 13.16
C VAL A 240 4.06 16.90 13.57
N CYS A 241 3.51 17.09 14.77
CA CYS A 241 3.01 18.39 15.24
C CYS A 241 3.92 19.10 16.26
N ASN A 242 4.89 18.41 16.86
CA ASN A 242 5.74 18.96 17.93
C ASN A 242 7.19 19.26 17.51
N LEU A 243 7.44 19.43 16.21
CA LEU A 243 8.73 19.93 15.72
C LEU A 243 8.80 21.45 15.84
N LYS A 244 10.02 21.98 15.98
CA LYS A 244 10.22 23.44 15.92
C LYS A 244 9.92 23.91 14.49
N PRO A 245 9.06 24.92 14.27
CA PRO A 245 8.79 25.45 12.94
C PRO A 245 10.09 25.85 12.22
N GLN A 246 10.16 25.52 10.94
CA GLN A 246 11.31 25.81 10.09
C GLN A 246 10.86 26.51 8.81
N LYS A 247 11.71 27.39 8.27
CA LYS A 247 11.46 28.00 6.97
C LYS A 247 11.97 27.08 5.88
N LEU A 248 11.11 26.73 4.94
CA LEU A 248 11.43 25.99 3.72
C LEU A 248 11.21 26.94 2.54
N ALA A 249 12.26 27.20 1.76
CA ALA A 249 12.26 28.16 0.66
C ALA A 249 11.63 29.53 1.03
N GLY A 250 11.96 30.03 2.24
CA GLY A 250 11.50 31.34 2.74
C GLY A 250 10.16 31.34 3.49
N ILE A 251 9.33 30.30 3.32
CA ILE A 251 8.00 30.19 3.92
C ILE A 251 8.05 29.31 5.18
N PRO A 252 7.42 29.70 6.31
CA PRO A 252 7.39 28.88 7.52
C PRO A 252 6.52 27.63 7.35
N SER A 253 7.04 26.49 7.81
CA SER A 253 6.33 25.21 7.94
C SER A 253 6.19 24.86 9.43
N ALA A 254 4.97 24.57 9.86
CA ALA A 254 4.58 24.29 11.24
C ALA A 254 4.21 22.81 11.48
N GLY A 255 4.85 21.91 10.74
CA GLY A 255 4.68 20.47 10.86
C GLY A 255 5.44 19.71 9.79
N MET A 256 5.21 18.41 9.73
CA MET A 256 5.80 17.51 8.73
C MET A 256 4.80 16.40 8.41
N VAL A 257 4.48 16.22 7.13
CA VAL A 257 3.62 15.12 6.66
C VAL A 257 4.45 13.85 6.56
N MET A 258 3.95 12.75 7.13
CA MET A 258 4.61 11.46 7.08
C MET A 258 4.39 10.78 5.73
N CYS A 259 5.46 10.29 5.13
CA CYS A 259 5.44 9.59 3.85
C CYS A 259 6.15 8.23 3.95
N ALA A 260 5.78 7.31 3.08
CA ALA A 260 6.56 6.12 2.80
C ALA A 260 7.31 6.32 1.49
N LYS A 261 8.62 6.11 1.50
CA LYS A 261 9.45 6.21 0.29
C LYS A 261 10.04 4.85 -0.04
N SER A 262 9.95 4.47 -1.31
CA SER A 262 10.56 3.25 -1.79
C SER A 262 12.08 3.33 -1.82
N THR A 263 12.71 2.23 -1.39
CA THR A 263 14.14 1.99 -1.57
C THR A 263 14.44 1.28 -2.89
N ALA A 264 13.43 0.68 -3.52
CA ALA A 264 13.55 -0.05 -4.78
C ALA A 264 13.15 0.79 -6.01
N THR A 265 12.28 1.78 -5.82
CA THR A 265 11.75 2.66 -6.86
C THR A 265 11.81 4.12 -6.39
N ASP A 266 11.55 5.11 -7.26
CA ASP A 266 11.41 6.51 -6.85
C ASP A 266 10.01 6.84 -6.31
N ALA A 267 9.20 5.85 -5.96
CA ALA A 267 7.84 6.09 -5.50
C ALA A 267 7.79 6.67 -4.08
N LEU A 268 6.85 7.60 -3.88
CA LEU A 268 6.54 8.23 -2.60
C LEU A 268 5.03 8.23 -2.33
N LEU A 269 4.64 7.69 -1.18
CA LEU A 269 3.26 7.53 -0.77
C LEU A 269 2.99 8.32 0.51
N LEU A 270 1.83 8.96 0.61
CA LEU A 270 1.39 9.56 1.87
C LEU A 270 1.03 8.45 2.86
N VAL A 271 1.40 8.61 4.13
CA VAL A 271 0.84 7.79 5.20
C VAL A 271 -0.52 8.38 5.56
N GLU A 272 -1.56 7.62 5.26
CA GLU A 272 -2.95 8.02 5.46
C GLU A 272 -3.52 7.42 6.74
N ALA A 273 -4.37 8.21 7.39
CA ALA A 273 -5.23 7.74 8.45
C ALA A 273 -6.53 7.16 7.87
N PRO A 274 -7.25 6.32 8.63
CA PRO A 274 -8.58 5.83 8.26
C PRO A 274 -9.53 6.96 7.81
N PRO A 275 -10.42 6.72 6.83
CA PRO A 275 -11.30 7.76 6.27
C PRO A 275 -12.24 8.44 7.29
N ASP A 276 -12.55 7.78 8.39
CA ASP A 276 -13.42 8.21 9.48
C ASP A 276 -12.66 8.84 10.66
N ALA A 277 -11.33 8.76 10.66
CA ALA A 277 -10.48 9.31 11.70
C ALA A 277 -10.65 10.83 11.83
N GLN A 278 -10.78 11.31 13.06
CA GLN A 278 -10.99 12.74 13.32
C GLN A 278 -9.67 13.52 13.25
N PRO A 279 -9.65 14.72 12.64
CA PRO A 279 -8.51 15.62 12.74
C PRO A 279 -8.07 15.83 14.19
N GLY A 280 -6.77 15.74 14.44
CA GLY A 280 -6.16 15.83 15.77
C GLY A 280 -6.13 14.54 16.59
N ALA A 281 -6.80 13.47 16.15
CA ALA A 281 -6.68 12.17 16.79
C ALA A 281 -5.21 11.72 16.81
N ARG A 282 -4.77 11.19 17.97
CA ARG A 282 -3.39 10.75 18.19
C ARG A 282 -3.13 9.42 17.47
N ILE A 283 -1.92 9.26 16.93
CA ILE A 283 -1.45 7.98 16.40
C ILE A 283 -0.70 7.21 17.50
N GLY A 284 -1.10 5.97 17.72
CA GLY A 284 -0.49 5.03 18.66
C GLY A 284 -0.05 3.74 17.98
N LEU A 285 0.37 2.76 18.78
CA LEU A 285 0.79 1.45 18.31
C LEU A 285 -0.25 0.39 18.68
N LEU A 286 -0.55 -0.51 17.74
CA LEU A 286 -1.49 -1.61 17.97
C LEU A 286 -1.01 -2.50 19.14
N GLY A 287 -1.88 -2.74 20.12
CA GLY A 287 -1.56 -3.57 21.28
C GLY A 287 -0.74 -2.88 22.38
N SER A 288 -0.36 -1.61 22.20
CA SER A 288 0.16 -0.79 23.30
C SER A 288 -0.97 -0.55 24.32
N SER A 289 -0.67 -0.72 25.61
CA SER A 289 -1.66 -0.80 26.69
C SER A 289 -2.27 0.56 27.09
N GLY A 290 -2.15 1.60 26.27
CA GLY A 290 -2.70 2.91 26.59
C GLY A 290 -2.56 3.95 25.48
N THR A 291 -3.25 5.08 25.70
CA THR A 291 -3.05 6.32 24.94
C THR A 291 -1.57 6.69 24.93
N PRO A 292 -0.99 7.09 23.78
CA PRO A 292 0.37 7.59 23.70
C PRO A 292 0.61 8.63 24.80
N GLY A 293 1.73 8.50 25.52
CA GLY A 293 2.09 9.43 26.60
C GLY A 293 2.12 10.89 26.15
N GLU A 294 2.25 11.82 27.10
CA GLU A 294 2.28 13.25 26.79
C GLU A 294 3.42 13.58 25.80
N PRO A 295 3.14 14.24 24.66
CA PRO A 295 4.16 14.53 23.66
C PRO A 295 5.30 15.38 24.23
N ALA A 296 6.51 15.17 23.72
CA ALA A 296 7.64 16.02 24.07
C ALA A 296 7.45 17.44 23.52
N SER A 297 7.97 18.44 24.22
CA SER A 297 8.08 19.81 23.69
C SER A 297 9.03 19.87 22.50
N ALA A 298 8.86 20.87 21.62
CA ALA A 298 9.74 21.08 20.46
C ALA A 298 11.23 21.24 20.84
N ALA A 299 11.53 21.80 22.01
CA ALA A 299 12.89 21.90 22.53
C ALA A 299 13.48 20.53 22.87
N GLN A 300 12.67 19.64 23.48
CA GLN A 300 13.07 18.28 23.80
C GLN A 300 13.24 17.43 22.54
N MET A 301 12.35 17.56 21.55
CA MET A 301 12.48 16.88 20.25
C MET A 301 13.85 17.13 19.62
N LYS A 302 14.26 18.41 19.55
CA LYS A 302 15.58 18.79 18.99
C LYS A 302 16.76 18.37 19.88
N LYS A 303 16.68 18.58 21.20
CA LYS A 303 17.80 18.32 22.12
C LYS A 303 18.07 16.82 22.29
N LYS A 304 17.03 16.00 22.33
CA LYS A 304 17.12 14.55 22.56
C LYS A 304 17.14 13.74 21.25
N LYS A 305 16.99 14.40 20.10
CA LYS A 305 16.96 13.78 18.78
C LYS A 305 15.94 12.64 18.68
N ILE A 306 14.73 12.89 19.23
CA ILE A 306 13.72 11.83 19.46
C ILE A 306 13.26 11.25 18.12
N LEU A 307 12.98 12.12 17.14
CA LEU A 307 12.58 11.67 15.81
C LEU A 307 13.69 10.82 15.15
N GLU A 308 14.96 11.25 15.22
CA GLU A 308 16.07 10.47 14.65
C GLU A 308 16.29 9.11 15.32
N LYS A 309 15.80 8.91 16.55
CA LYS A 309 15.86 7.61 17.22
C LYS A 309 14.79 6.63 16.75
N VAL A 310 13.62 7.13 16.38
CA VAL A 310 12.50 6.27 15.94
C VAL A 310 12.56 5.95 14.45
N LEU A 311 13.12 6.86 13.63
CA LEU A 311 13.19 6.73 12.17
C LEU A 311 13.74 5.40 11.65
N PRO A 312 14.82 4.82 12.21
CA PRO A 312 15.39 3.57 11.70
C PRO A 312 14.45 2.37 11.78
N ASP A 313 13.50 2.40 12.71
CA ASP A 313 12.55 1.32 12.98
C ASP A 313 11.17 1.60 12.35
N LEU A 314 10.99 2.73 11.67
CA LEU A 314 9.76 3.02 10.93
C LEU A 314 9.77 2.30 9.58
N ALA A 315 8.72 1.52 9.33
CA ALA A 315 8.56 0.78 8.09
C ALA A 315 7.10 0.72 7.66
N VAL A 316 6.87 0.40 6.39
CA VAL A 316 5.58 -0.08 5.91
C VAL A 316 5.64 -1.61 5.91
N ASP A 317 4.68 -2.28 6.54
CA ASP A 317 4.69 -3.74 6.56
C ASP A 317 4.17 -4.35 5.22
N GLY A 318 4.19 -5.68 5.12
CA GLY A 318 3.69 -6.39 3.93
C GLY A 318 2.20 -6.22 3.66
N SER A 319 1.46 -5.59 4.58
CA SER A 319 0.04 -5.23 4.47
C SER A 319 -0.15 -3.72 4.32
N PHE A 320 0.89 -2.98 3.90
CA PHE A 320 0.85 -1.54 3.63
C PHE A 320 0.58 -0.68 4.87
N ARG A 321 0.75 -1.22 6.07
CA ARG A 321 0.53 -0.49 7.32
C ARG A 321 1.80 0.20 7.73
N ALA A 322 1.70 1.49 8.06
CA ALA A 322 2.79 2.16 8.76
C ALA A 322 3.02 1.45 10.09
N SER A 323 4.28 1.19 10.43
CA SER A 323 4.65 0.39 11.59
C SER A 323 5.95 0.89 12.23
N LEU A 324 6.11 0.59 13.51
CA LEU A 324 7.34 0.77 14.26
C LEU A 324 7.82 -0.61 14.72
N ALA A 325 9.01 -1.04 14.28
CA ALA A 325 9.54 -2.37 14.57
C ALA A 325 8.51 -3.49 14.30
N GLY A 326 7.74 -3.36 13.21
CA GLY A 326 6.70 -4.31 12.80
C GLY A 326 5.36 -4.18 13.53
N VAL A 327 5.21 -3.26 14.48
CA VAL A 327 3.94 -3.00 15.18
C VAL A 327 3.15 -1.90 14.44
N PRO A 328 1.93 -2.18 13.93
CA PRO A 328 1.16 -1.23 13.15
C PRO A 328 0.75 0.03 13.92
N TRP A 329 0.69 1.15 13.21
CA TRP A 329 0.15 2.41 13.69
C TRP A 329 -1.37 2.37 13.66
N VAL A 330 -2.00 2.86 14.71
CA VAL A 330 -3.47 2.93 14.86
C VAL A 330 -3.90 4.32 15.31
N VAL A 331 -5.11 4.71 14.95
CA VAL A 331 -5.73 5.90 15.53
C VAL A 331 -6.25 5.57 16.93
N VAL A 332 -5.88 6.39 17.90
CA VAL A 332 -6.22 6.17 19.30
C VAL A 332 -7.66 6.57 19.55
N GLY A 333 -8.48 5.64 20.07
CA GLY A 333 -9.86 5.91 20.47
C GLY A 333 -10.92 5.48 19.45
N ASP A 334 -10.53 5.16 18.21
CA ASP A 334 -11.41 4.51 17.25
C ASP A 334 -11.43 3.01 17.53
N GLY A 335 -12.59 2.50 17.95
CA GLY A 335 -12.78 1.10 18.33
C GLY A 335 -12.36 0.14 17.21
N ASP A 336 -11.54 -0.85 17.58
CA ASP A 336 -11.03 -1.94 16.74
C ASP A 336 -10.27 -1.54 15.47
N GLY A 337 -8.95 -1.39 15.60
CA GLY A 337 -8.00 -1.86 14.57
C GLY A 337 -7.84 -1.03 13.30
N ALA A 338 -8.37 0.20 13.26
CA ALA A 338 -8.18 1.09 12.11
C ALA A 338 -6.72 1.59 12.04
N VAL A 339 -5.98 1.05 11.07
CA VAL A 339 -4.53 1.23 10.91
C VAL A 339 -4.20 2.32 9.91
N CYS A 340 -3.11 3.04 10.14
CA CYS A 340 -2.60 3.99 9.15
C CYS A 340 -1.91 3.22 8.02
N THR A 341 -2.23 3.55 6.76
CA THR A 341 -1.69 2.84 5.59
C THR A 341 -0.93 3.78 4.66
N ALA A 342 0.02 3.20 3.91
CA ALA A 342 0.64 3.84 2.77
C ALA A 342 0.33 2.98 1.55
N ASP A 343 -0.85 3.18 0.97
CA ASP A 343 -1.37 2.38 -0.13
C ASP A 343 -0.48 2.50 -1.38
N GLY A 344 0.07 1.39 -1.87
CA GLY A 344 0.75 1.36 -3.17
C GLY A 344 1.84 0.32 -3.38
N ILE A 345 2.65 -0.06 -2.36
CA ILE A 345 3.83 -0.92 -2.56
C ILE A 345 4.26 -1.68 -1.28
N PRO A 346 4.63 -2.98 -1.35
CA PRO A 346 5.25 -3.67 -0.22
C PRO A 346 6.70 -3.18 -0.07
N LEU A 347 7.01 -2.35 0.93
CA LEU A 347 8.36 -1.76 1.06
C LEU A 347 8.89 -1.65 2.50
N PRO A 348 10.20 -1.86 2.70
CA PRO A 348 10.80 -2.02 4.02
C PRO A 348 11.11 -0.74 4.81
N ALA A 349 10.76 0.48 4.37
CA ALA A 349 11.14 1.70 5.10
C ALA A 349 10.16 2.88 4.95
N LEU A 350 9.86 3.54 6.06
CA LEU A 350 9.18 4.82 6.13
C LEU A 350 10.24 5.93 6.10
N VAL A 351 9.99 7.04 5.40
CA VAL A 351 10.96 8.16 5.33
C VAL A 351 10.26 9.45 5.71
N ALA A 352 10.84 10.17 6.68
CA ALA A 352 10.40 11.50 7.10
C ALA A 352 11.20 12.61 6.39
#